data_AF-A0A257N6H7-F1
#
_entry.id   AF-A0A257N6H7-F1
#
_cell.length_a   1.000
_cell.length_b   1.000
_cell.length_c   1.000
_cell.angle_alpha   90.00
_cell.angle_beta   90.00
_cell.angle_gamma   90.00
#
_symmetry.space_group_name_H-M   'P 1'
#
loop_
_entity.id
_entity.type
_entity.pdbx_description
1 polymer ?
#
loop_
_entity_poly.entity_id
_entity_poly.type
_entity_poly.pdbx_seq_one_letter_code
_entity_poly.pdbx_strand_id
1 'polypeptide(L)'
;MSYKTSLIKIAIKLTPNMMIVWVANIVLKGIAELTDFNFDIDARKVYVQTTLYGETEAIEVWVDGFAIISEEESYKFIIHQAQSNKPWLNNIFARFVGKAWKIPVIPQLAPHIELIADLFKAETPEQHDRMD
;
A
#
# COMPACT_ATOMS: atom_id res chain seq x y z
N MET A 1 8.81 6.04 -15.85
CA MET A 1 8.47 6.84 -14.64
C MET A 1 9.03 8.23 -14.84
N SER A 2 8.37 9.25 -14.32
CA SER A 2 8.90 10.61 -14.27
C SER A 2 10.13 10.70 -13.35
N TYR A 3 11.02 11.67 -13.58
CA TYR A 3 12.15 11.95 -12.69
C TYR A 3 11.71 12.19 -11.23
N LYS A 4 10.58 12.91 -11.05
CA LYS A 4 10.00 13.14 -9.73
C LYS A 4 9.60 11.83 -9.05
N THR A 5 8.98 10.93 -9.80
CA THR A 5 8.58 9.60 -9.35
C THR A 5 9.78 8.76 -8.92
N SER A 6 10.86 8.76 -9.70
CA SER A 6 12.09 8.04 -9.35
C SER A 6 12.71 8.55 -8.04
N LEU A 7 12.76 9.87 -7.84
CA LEU A 7 13.25 10.45 -6.58
C LEU A 7 12.37 10.07 -5.38
N ILE A 8 11.04 10.14 -5.53
CA ILE A 8 10.11 9.74 -4.46
C ILE A 8 10.27 8.25 -4.14
N LYS A 9 10.39 7.40 -5.16
CA LYS A 9 10.63 5.96 -4.98
C LYS A 9 11.92 5.70 -4.20
N ILE A 10 13.01 6.43 -4.50
CA ILE A 10 14.26 6.35 -3.74
C ILE A 10 14.06 6.82 -2.30
N ALA A 11 13.39 7.95 -2.08
CA ALA A 11 13.14 8.48 -0.74
C ALA A 11 12.34 7.49 0.12
N ILE A 12 11.31 6.85 -0.45
CA ILE A 12 10.53 5.82 0.23
C ILE A 12 11.43 4.63 0.61
N LYS A 13 12.24 4.11 -0.31
CA LYS A 13 13.15 2.99 -0.05
C LYS A 13 14.18 3.28 1.04
N LEU A 14 14.65 4.51 1.11
CA LEU A 14 15.64 4.95 2.10
C LEU A 14 15.00 5.28 3.45
N THR A 15 13.67 5.38 3.53
CA THR A 15 12.97 5.69 4.79
C THR A 15 13.03 4.46 5.70
N PRO A 16 13.64 4.57 6.90
CA PRO A 16 13.73 3.43 7.81
C PRO A 16 12.35 3.05 8.36
N ASN A 17 12.03 1.75 8.39
CA ASN A 17 10.77 1.25 8.95
C ASN A 17 10.53 1.72 10.40
N MET A 18 11.60 1.83 11.21
CA MET A 18 11.51 2.32 12.59
C MET A 18 10.98 3.76 12.68
N MET A 19 11.25 4.61 11.68
CA MET A 19 10.70 5.96 11.62
C MET A 19 9.18 5.92 11.37
N ILE A 20 8.73 5.04 10.48
CA ILE A 20 7.31 4.81 10.22
C ILE A 20 6.60 4.30 11.47
N VAL A 21 7.19 3.30 12.15
CA VAL A 21 6.69 2.74 13.42
C VAL A 21 6.56 3.83 14.48
N TRP A 22 7.59 4.67 14.64
CA TRP A 22 7.57 5.76 15.62
C TRP A 22 6.46 6.78 15.35
N VAL A 23 6.36 7.28 14.11
CA VAL A 23 5.32 8.26 13.74
C VAL A 23 3.93 7.64 13.85
N ALA A 24 3.74 6.41 13.40
CA ALA A 24 2.47 5.70 13.50
C ALA A 24 2.00 5.59 14.95
N ASN A 25 2.90 5.24 15.88
CA ASN A 25 2.56 5.12 17.31
C ASN A 25 2.24 6.47 17.98
N ILE A 26 2.74 7.59 17.46
CA ILE A 26 2.30 8.93 17.90
C ILE A 26 0.84 9.16 17.47
N VAL A 27 0.51 8.83 16.22
CA VAL A 27 -0.83 9.04 15.65
C VAL A 27 -1.86 8.07 16.23
N LEU A 28 -1.48 6.81 16.45
CA LEU A 28 -2.34 5.73 16.93
C LEU A 28 -2.42 5.63 18.46
N LYS A 29 -1.84 6.59 19.18
CA LYS A 29 -1.79 6.58 20.64
C LYS A 29 -3.18 6.38 21.26
N GLY A 30 -3.33 5.32 22.05
CA GLY A 30 -4.58 4.94 22.71
C GLY A 30 -5.56 4.14 21.84
N ILE A 31 -5.20 3.84 20.59
CA ILE A 31 -6.00 3.04 19.65
C ILE A 31 -5.29 1.71 19.38
N ALA A 32 -4.03 1.78 18.95
CA ALA A 32 -3.24 0.61 18.60
C ALA A 32 -1.74 0.91 18.73
N GLU A 33 -0.95 -0.14 18.86
CA GLU A 33 0.51 -0.09 18.80
C GLU A 33 0.97 -0.82 17.54
N LEU A 34 1.69 -0.12 16.67
CA LEU A 34 2.38 -0.72 15.52
C LEU A 34 3.73 -1.24 16.02
N THR A 35 3.97 -2.54 15.93
CA THR A 35 5.20 -3.17 16.43
C THR A 35 6.16 -3.53 15.30
N ASP A 36 5.63 -3.82 14.11
CA ASP A 36 6.44 -4.10 12.93
C ASP A 36 5.77 -3.55 11.66
N PHE A 37 6.61 -3.15 10.72
CA PHE A 37 6.23 -2.57 9.45
C PHE A 37 7.28 -2.90 8.40
N ASN A 38 6.84 -3.34 7.23
CA ASN A 38 7.69 -3.47 6.05
C ASN A 38 6.91 -2.99 4.82
N PHE A 39 7.54 -2.15 4.01
CA PHE A 39 6.98 -1.68 2.76
C PHE A 39 8.01 -1.83 1.64
N ASP A 40 7.70 -2.70 0.70
CA ASP A 40 8.50 -2.90 -0.50
C ASP A 40 7.71 -2.44 -1.72
N ILE A 41 8.11 -1.28 -2.25
CA ILE A 41 7.49 -0.68 -3.44
C ILE A 41 7.88 -1.38 -4.74
N ASP A 42 9.01 -2.10 -4.79
CA ASP A 42 9.39 -2.87 -5.98
C ASP A 42 8.63 -4.19 -6.01
N ALA A 43 8.67 -4.94 -4.90
CA ALA A 43 7.96 -6.21 -4.79
C ALA A 43 6.43 -6.03 -4.68
N ARG A 44 5.95 -4.80 -4.46
CA ARG A 44 4.54 -4.47 -4.19
C ARG A 44 3.99 -5.22 -2.99
N LYS A 45 4.78 -5.26 -1.93
CA LYS A 45 4.44 -5.96 -0.68
C LYS A 45 4.38 -5.00 0.48
N VAL A 46 3.40 -5.24 1.36
CA VAL A 46 3.28 -4.55 2.64
C VAL A 46 3.08 -5.58 3.72
N TYR A 47 3.80 -5.44 4.81
CA TYR A 47 3.57 -6.15 6.06
C TYR A 47 3.37 -5.14 7.18
N VAL A 48 2.37 -5.41 8.02
CA VAL A 48 2.02 -4.60 9.19
C VAL A 48 1.70 -5.53 10.33
N GLN A 49 2.30 -5.30 11.49
CA GLN A 49 1.94 -5.98 12.73
C GLN A 49 1.53 -4.95 13.77
N THR A 50 0.28 -5.03 14.24
CA THR A 50 -0.27 -4.08 15.20
C THR A 50 -1.10 -4.76 16.27
N THR A 51 -1.02 -4.27 17.50
CA THR A 51 -1.85 -4.72 18.62
C THR A 51 -2.85 -3.63 18.93
N LEU A 52 -4.15 -3.94 18.87
CA LEU A 52 -5.19 -2.98 19.25
C LEU A 52 -5.24 -2.83 20.78
N TYR A 53 -5.57 -1.63 21.25
CA TYR A 53 -5.70 -1.40 22.69
C TYR A 53 -6.86 -2.23 23.26
N GLY A 54 -6.55 -3.09 24.23
CA GLY A 54 -7.50 -4.04 24.81
C GLY A 54 -7.45 -5.46 24.21
N GLU A 55 -6.68 -5.66 23.14
CA GLU A 55 -6.42 -6.99 22.57
C GLU A 55 -5.07 -7.53 23.08
N THR A 56 -5.01 -8.84 23.33
CA THR A 56 -3.77 -9.50 23.79
C THR A 56 -2.89 -9.99 22.64
N GLU A 57 -3.49 -10.26 21.49
CA GLU A 57 -2.80 -10.83 20.33
C GLU A 57 -2.62 -9.77 19.24
N ALA A 58 -1.43 -9.76 18.65
CA ALA A 58 -1.15 -8.93 17.49
C ALA A 58 -2.03 -9.32 16.29
N ILE A 59 -2.38 -8.32 15.49
CA ILE A 59 -2.96 -8.44 14.17
C ILE A 59 -1.84 -8.26 13.17
N GLU A 60 -1.62 -9.30 12.37
CA GLU A 60 -0.68 -9.28 11.26
C GLU A 60 -1.45 -9.15 9.96
N VAL A 61 -0.96 -8.30 9.07
CA VAL A 61 -1.54 -8.06 7.74
C VAL A 61 -0.44 -8.13 6.71
N TRP A 62 -0.66 -8.93 5.67
CA TRP A 62 0.18 -8.99 4.49
C TRP A 62 -0.63 -8.56 3.28
N VAL A 63 -0.04 -7.71 2.45
CA VAL A 63 -0.58 -7.30 1.16
C VAL A 63 0.45 -7.66 0.10
N ASP A 64 -0.01 -8.29 -0.98
CA ASP A 64 0.80 -8.65 -2.13
C ASP A 64 0.12 -8.15 -3.42
N GLY A 65 0.87 -7.37 -4.20
CA GLY A 65 0.43 -6.80 -5.46
C GLY A 65 -0.57 -5.65 -5.31
N PHE A 66 -0.12 -4.47 -4.94
CA PHE A 66 -0.93 -3.24 -5.00
C PHE A 66 -0.54 -2.34 -6.18
N ALA A 67 -1.53 -1.72 -6.82
CA ALA A 67 -1.30 -0.82 -7.94
C ALA A 67 -2.40 0.22 -8.13
N ILE A 68 -2.07 1.27 -8.89
CA ILE A 68 -3.02 2.20 -9.48
C ILE A 68 -3.09 1.95 -10.99
N ILE A 69 -4.31 1.85 -11.50
CA ILE A 69 -4.64 1.72 -12.92
C ILE A 69 -5.19 3.07 -13.36
N SER A 70 -4.55 3.67 -14.36
CA SER A 70 -5.03 4.89 -14.99
C SER A 70 -5.96 4.53 -16.15
N GLU A 71 -7.17 5.07 -16.12
CA GLU A 71 -8.13 5.08 -17.23
C GLU A 71 -8.31 6.55 -17.68
N GLU A 72 -8.77 6.77 -18.91
CA GLU A 72 -8.77 8.08 -19.60
C GLU A 72 -9.10 9.29 -18.69
N GLU A 73 -10.14 9.18 -17.86
CA GLU A 73 -10.56 10.25 -16.94
C GLU A 73 -10.63 9.82 -15.46
N SER A 74 -10.09 8.65 -15.11
CA SER A 74 -10.19 8.17 -13.73
C SER A 74 -9.08 7.23 -13.31
N TYR A 75 -8.82 7.18 -12.01
CA TYR A 75 -7.85 6.28 -11.42
C TYR A 75 -8.58 5.19 -10.63
N LYS A 76 -8.12 3.95 -10.75
CA LYS A 76 -8.59 2.84 -9.93
C LYS A 76 -7.43 2.29 -9.13
N PHE A 77 -7.66 1.90 -7.90
CA PHE A 77 -6.68 1.17 -7.10
C PHE A 77 -7.08 -0.29 -7.00
N ILE A 78 -6.10 -1.17 -6.96
CA ILE A 78 -6.27 -2.61 -6.82
C ILE A 78 -5.27 -3.15 -5.80
N ILE A 79 -5.72 -4.14 -5.02
CA ILE A 79 -4.90 -5.07 -4.26
C ILE A 79 -5.17 -6.46 -4.81
N HIS A 80 -4.15 -7.17 -5.26
CA HIS A 80 -4.27 -8.51 -5.82
C HIS A 80 -4.50 -9.54 -4.73
N GLN A 81 -3.75 -9.47 -3.63
CA GLN A 81 -3.89 -10.35 -2.49
C GLN A 81 -3.70 -9.58 -1.17
N ALA A 82 -4.51 -9.92 -0.18
CA ALA A 82 -4.28 -9.53 1.21
C ALA A 82 -4.74 -10.64 2.14
N GLN A 83 -4.02 -10.81 3.25
CA GLN A 83 -4.32 -11.81 4.26
C GLN A 83 -3.96 -11.28 5.65
N SER A 84 -4.54 -11.90 6.67
CA SER A 84 -4.31 -11.62 8.07
C SER A 84 -4.40 -12.89 8.91
N ASN A 85 -3.73 -12.88 10.07
CA ASN A 85 -3.91 -13.91 11.10
C ASN A 85 -5.31 -13.86 11.77
N LYS A 86 -6.10 -12.79 11.57
CA LYS A 86 -7.47 -12.65 12.09
C LYS A 86 -8.53 -13.03 11.03
N PRO A 87 -9.38 -14.06 11.27
CA PRO A 87 -10.38 -14.50 10.29
C PRO A 87 -11.39 -13.43 9.87
N TRP A 88 -11.81 -12.56 10.80
CA TRP A 88 -12.76 -11.48 10.48
C TRP A 88 -12.18 -10.49 9.47
N LEU A 89 -10.87 -10.24 9.52
CA LEU A 89 -10.20 -9.31 8.61
C LEU A 89 -10.03 -9.93 7.22
N ASN A 90 -9.75 -11.23 7.13
CA ASN A 90 -9.78 -11.98 5.87
C ASN A 90 -11.16 -11.89 5.19
N ASN A 91 -12.25 -12.00 5.97
CA ASN A 91 -13.61 -11.85 5.44
C ASN A 91 -13.89 -10.43 4.91
N ILE A 92 -13.27 -9.40 5.50
CA ILE A 92 -13.35 -8.03 5.00
C ILE A 92 -12.54 -7.89 3.70
N PHE A 93 -11.32 -8.43 3.65
CA PHE A 93 -10.46 -8.43 2.45
C PHE A 93 -11.15 -9.09 1.26
N ALA A 94 -11.83 -10.21 1.46
CA ALA A 94 -12.59 -10.92 0.42
C ALA A 94 -13.63 -10.04 -0.31
N ARG A 95 -14.04 -8.91 0.28
CA ARG A 95 -14.99 -8.00 -0.35
C ARG A 95 -14.38 -7.14 -1.45
N PHE A 96 -13.08 -6.80 -1.35
CA PHE A 96 -12.43 -5.83 -2.23
C PHE A 96 -11.11 -6.30 -2.86
N VAL A 97 -10.42 -7.29 -2.31
CA VAL A 97 -9.23 -7.88 -2.92
C VAL A 97 -9.59 -8.49 -4.28
N GLY A 98 -8.71 -8.31 -5.26
CA GLY A 98 -8.91 -8.70 -6.65
C GLY A 98 -9.87 -7.80 -7.44
N LYS A 99 -10.45 -6.76 -6.81
CA LYS A 99 -11.36 -5.81 -7.47
C LYS A 99 -10.69 -4.44 -7.58
N ALA A 100 -10.73 -3.86 -8.78
CA ALA A 100 -10.31 -2.48 -8.98
C ALA A 100 -11.40 -1.53 -8.49
N TRP A 101 -11.07 -0.63 -7.55
CA TRP A 101 -11.99 0.38 -7.03
C TRP A 101 -11.61 1.77 -7.50
N LYS A 102 -12.61 2.55 -7.93
CA LYS A 102 -12.40 3.93 -8.38
C LYS A 102 -11.91 4.77 -7.21
N ILE A 103 -10.76 5.41 -7.38
CA ILE A 103 -10.24 6.40 -6.42
C ILE A 103 -11.16 7.62 -6.53
N PRO A 104 -11.80 8.05 -5.43
CA PRO A 104 -12.66 9.23 -5.47
C PRO A 104 -11.83 10.47 -5.79
N VAL A 105 -12.41 11.39 -6.57
CA VAL A 105 -11.77 12.68 -6.85
C VAL A 105 -11.89 13.55 -5.61
N ILE A 106 -10.78 13.69 -4.89
CA ILE A 106 -10.69 14.59 -3.74
C ILE A 106 -10.02 15.88 -4.24
N PRO A 107 -10.71 17.04 -4.28
CA PRO A 107 -10.19 18.26 -4.91
C PRO A 107 -8.79 18.66 -4.43
N GLN A 108 -8.50 18.50 -3.14
CA GLN A 108 -7.20 18.84 -2.55
C GLN A 108 -6.05 17.90 -2.99
N LEU A 109 -6.37 16.69 -3.47
CA LEU A 109 -5.40 15.70 -3.96
C LEU A 109 -5.36 15.62 -5.49
N ALA A 110 -6.30 16.26 -6.19
CA ALA A 110 -6.37 16.26 -7.65
C ALA A 110 -5.06 16.71 -8.33
N PRO A 111 -4.30 17.72 -7.83
CA PRO A 111 -3.02 18.09 -8.44
C PRO A 111 -1.93 17.03 -8.31
N HIS A 112 -2.08 16.05 -7.41
CA HIS A 112 -1.07 15.06 -7.08
C HIS A 112 -1.41 13.66 -7.60
N ILE A 113 -2.65 13.43 -8.04
CA ILE A 113 -3.12 12.09 -8.39
C ILE A 113 -2.34 11.46 -9.53
N GLU A 114 -1.95 12.25 -10.54
CA GLU A 114 -1.14 11.79 -11.67
C GLU A 114 0.24 11.31 -11.21
N LEU A 115 0.87 12.05 -10.30
CA LEU A 115 2.17 11.69 -9.73
C LEU A 115 2.06 10.42 -8.88
N ILE A 116 1.02 10.31 -8.06
CA ILE A 116 0.75 9.11 -7.23
C ILE A 116 0.48 7.91 -8.14
N ALA A 117 -0.26 8.09 -9.23
CA ALA A 117 -0.55 7.05 -10.20
C ALA A 117 0.71 6.59 -10.93
N ASP A 118 1.61 7.48 -11.37
CA ASP A 118 2.89 7.06 -11.99
C ASP A 118 3.80 6.35 -10.97
N LEU A 119 3.76 6.73 -9.69
CA LEU A 119 4.51 6.07 -8.62
C LEU A 119 4.04 4.65 -8.37
N PHE A 120 2.71 4.43 -8.37
CA PHE A 120 2.10 3.15 -8.04
C PHE A 120 1.51 2.41 -9.23
N LYS A 121 1.80 2.82 -10.46
CA LYS A 121 1.26 2.16 -11.65
C LYS A 121 1.53 0.66 -11.65
N ALA A 122 0.60 -0.11 -12.20
CA ALA A 122 0.82 -1.54 -12.41
C ALA A 122 2.07 -1.75 -13.27
N GLU A 123 2.95 -2.67 -12.85
CA GLU A 123 4.03 -3.11 -13.71
C GLU A 123 3.42 -4.04 -14.76
N THR A 124 3.49 -3.66 -16.03
CA THR A 124 2.96 -4.46 -17.13
C THR A 124 3.80 -5.75 -17.23
N PRO A 125 3.20 -6.94 -17.37
CA PRO A 125 3.94 -8.19 -17.55
C PRO A 125 4.84 -8.24 -18.80
N GLU A 126 4.74 -7.28 -19.72
CA GLU A 126 5.36 -7.32 -21.04
C GLU A 126 6.87 -6.94 -21.09
N GLN A 127 7.55 -6.75 -19.95
CA GLN A 127 8.99 -6.46 -19.92
C GLN A 127 9.89 -7.63 -19.49
N HIS A 128 9.34 -8.80 -19.17
CA HIS A 128 10.14 -10.00 -18.88
C HIS A 128 10.29 -10.96 -20.08
N ASP A 129 9.48 -10.80 -21.13
CA ASP A 129 9.40 -11.75 -22.27
C ASP A 129 10.22 -11.30 -23.50
N ARG A 130 11.16 -10.36 -23.32
CA ARG A 130 12.07 -9.88 -24.39
C ARG A 130 13.56 -9.93 -23.99
N MET A 131 13.90 -10.78 -23.04
CA MET A 131 15.28 -11.10 -22.67
C MET A 131 15.39 -12.59 -22.35
N ASP A 132 14.90 -13.43 -23.27
CA ASP A 132 15.31 -14.84 -23.42
C ASP A 132 15.56 -15.13 -24.90
#